data_AF-A0A839VQW4-F1
#
_entry.id   AF-A0A839VQW4-F1
#
_cell.length_a   1.000
_cell.length_b   1.000
_cell.length_c   1.000
_cell.angle_alpha   90.00
_cell.angle_beta   90.00
_cell.angle_gamma   90.00
#
_symmetry.space_group_name_H-M   'P 1'
#
loop_
_entity.id
_entity.type
_entity.pdbx_description
1 polymer ?
#
loop_
_entity_poly.entity_id
_entity_poly.type
_entity_poly.pdbx_seq_one_letter_code
_entity_poly.pdbx_strand_id
1 'polypeptide(L)'
;MNQRKKFELIRWLYFVLLFFLCSTVIVILSELVIGPAFQWLLNDTPYQLPTLNRVSRMTLVILLISFSAGTISWYHEKRISGR
;
A
#
# COMPACT_ATOMS: atom_id res chain seq x y z
N MET A 1 -18.29 0.12 -40.66
CA MET A 1 -17.59 -0.35 -39.43
C MET A 1 -18.64 -0.91 -38.47
N ASN A 2 -18.53 -2.19 -38.10
CA ASN A 2 -19.59 -2.96 -37.44
C ASN A 2 -19.93 -2.38 -36.03
N GLN A 3 -21.22 -2.16 -35.73
CA GLN A 3 -21.70 -1.54 -34.47
C GLN A 3 -21.13 -2.22 -33.21
N ARG A 4 -20.98 -3.56 -33.23
CA ARG A 4 -20.34 -4.34 -32.14
C ARG A 4 -18.91 -3.90 -31.84
N LYS A 5 -18.08 -3.61 -32.86
CA LYS A 5 -16.70 -3.17 -32.65
C LYS A 5 -16.61 -1.80 -31.99
N LYS A 6 -17.56 -0.90 -32.29
CA LYS A 6 -17.63 0.42 -31.63
C LYS A 6 -17.99 0.28 -30.15
N PHE A 7 -18.94 -0.59 -29.82
CA PHE A 7 -19.35 -0.84 -28.43
C PHE A 7 -18.21 -1.44 -27.59
N GLU A 8 -17.46 -2.40 -28.14
CA GLU A 8 -16.31 -2.99 -27.44
C GLU A 8 -15.19 -1.98 -27.18
N LEU A 9 -14.88 -1.11 -28.14
CA LEU A 9 -13.89 -0.05 -27.97
C LEU A 9 -14.30 0.94 -26.88
N ILE A 10 -15.57 1.34 -26.84
CA ILE A 10 -16.10 2.25 -25.79
C ILE A 10 -16.03 1.57 -24.43
N ARG A 11 -16.41 0.29 -24.33
CA ARG A 11 -16.31 -0.48 -23.09
C ARG A 11 -14.87 -0.59 -22.60
N TRP A 12 -13.93 -0.87 -23.49
CA TRP A 12 -12.52 -0.95 -23.16
C TRP A 12 -11.98 0.40 -22.67
N LEU A 13 -12.31 1.48 -23.37
CA LEU A 13 -11.92 2.84 -22.98
C LEU A 13 -12.46 3.20 -21.59
N TYR A 14 -13.69 2.80 -21.26
CA TYR A 14 -14.27 3.00 -19.93
C TYR A 14 -13.50 2.24 -18.85
N PHE A 15 -13.11 0.98 -19.10
CA PHE A 15 -12.28 0.22 -18.16
C PHE A 15 -10.90 0.84 -17.95
N VAL A 16 -10.28 1.36 -19.02
CA VAL A 16 -8.98 2.04 -18.92
C VAL A 16 -9.09 3.32 -18.10
N LEU A 17 -10.14 4.11 -18.32
CA LEU A 17 -10.40 5.33 -17.53
C LEU A 17 -10.66 5.01 -16.06
N LEU A 18 -11.47 3.98 -15.78
CA LEU A 18 -11.76 3.54 -14.43
C LEU A 18 -10.49 3.05 -13.74
N PHE A 19 -9.65 2.28 -14.43
CA PHE A 19 -8.35 1.84 -13.92
C PHE A 19 -7.46 3.04 -13.55
N PHE A 20 -7.37 4.04 -14.42
CA PHE A 20 -6.55 5.22 -14.17
C PHE A 20 -7.06 6.04 -12.97
N LEU A 21 -8.38 6.15 -12.82
CA LEU A 21 -9.00 6.82 -11.69
C LEU A 21 -8.75 6.05 -10.39
N CYS A 22 -8.90 4.73 -10.39
CA CYS A 22 -8.57 3.90 -9.24
C CYS A 22 -7.09 3.99 -8.86
N SER A 23 -6.18 3.92 -9.83
CA SER A 23 -4.73 4.00 -9.55
C SER A 23 -4.34 5.35 -8.97
N THR A 24 -4.89 6.45 -9.49
CA THR A 24 -4.61 7.79 -8.98
C THR A 24 -5.14 7.97 -7.56
N VAL A 25 -6.35 7.49 -7.26
CA VAL A 25 -6.90 7.51 -5.90
C VAL A 25 -6.04 6.69 -4.93
N ILE A 26 -5.59 5.49 -5.32
CA ILE A 26 -4.73 4.65 -4.49
C ILE A 26 -3.41 5.37 -4.19
N VAL A 27 -2.78 6.00 -5.18
CA VAL A 27 -1.54 6.75 -4.99
C VAL A 27 -1.76 7.91 -4.02
N ILE A 28 -2.80 8.72 -4.23
CA ILE A 28 -3.12 9.86 -3.36
C ILE A 28 -3.36 9.41 -1.91
N LEU A 29 -4.14 8.33 -1.71
CA LEU A 29 -4.37 7.77 -0.38
C LEU A 29 -3.09 7.24 0.25
N SER A 30 -2.24 6.59 -0.54
CA SER A 30 -0.95 6.10 -0.06
C SER A 30 -0.05 7.27 0.38
N GLU A 31 0.07 8.34 -0.41
CA GLU A 31 0.87 9.51 -0.06
C GLU A 31 0.34 10.21 1.21
N LEU A 32 -0.98 10.33 1.32
CA LEU A 32 -1.64 10.95 2.47
C LEU A 32 -1.36 10.21 3.79
N VAL A 33 -1.15 8.89 3.75
CA VAL A 33 -0.83 8.09 4.93
C VAL A 33 0.68 7.97 5.13
N ILE A 34 1.42 7.72 4.06
CA ILE A 34 2.87 7.49 4.07
C ILE A 34 3.60 8.75 4.54
N GLY A 35 3.29 9.93 4.01
CA GLY A 35 3.97 11.18 4.37
C GLY A 35 3.94 11.46 5.88
N PRO A 36 2.75 11.54 6.51
CA PRO A 36 2.61 11.73 7.95
C PRO A 36 3.20 10.58 8.77
N ALA A 37 3.07 9.32 8.32
CA ALA A 37 3.63 8.18 9.02
C ALA A 37 5.17 8.20 9.04
N PHE A 38 5.80 8.53 7.92
CA PHE A 38 7.26 8.71 7.83
C PHE A 38 7.72 9.91 8.67
N GLN A 39 6.97 11.01 8.65
CA GLN A 39 7.29 12.17 9.48
C GLN A 39 7.19 11.84 10.98
N TRP A 40 6.16 11.10 11.40
CA TRP A 40 6.01 10.62 12.78
C TRP A 40 7.11 9.63 13.18
N LEU A 41 7.52 8.75 12.26
CA LEU A 41 8.59 7.78 12.50
C LEU A 41 9.96 8.46 12.66
N LEU A 42 10.27 9.41 11.78
CA LEU A 42 11.61 9.99 11.67
C LEU A 42 11.83 11.21 12.54
N ASN A 43 10.80 11.99 12.83
CA ASN A 43 10.92 13.24 13.57
C ASN A 43 10.26 13.15 14.94
N ASP A 44 10.88 13.78 15.93
CA ASP A 44 10.25 13.97 17.23
C ASP A 44 9.26 15.14 17.13
N THR A 45 7.98 14.79 17.08
CA THR A 45 6.90 15.77 17.10
C THR A 45 6.84 16.43 18.49
N PRO A 46 6.80 17.77 18.58
CA PRO A 46 6.86 18.50 19.86
C PRO A 46 5.58 18.40 20.71
N TYR A 47 4.62 17.55 20.35
CA TYR A 47 3.38 17.38 21.10
C TYR A 47 3.62 16.61 22.40
N GLN A 48 3.24 17.23 23.52
CA GLN A 48 3.44 16.85 24.92
C GLN A 48 2.69 15.59 25.40
N LEU A 49 2.28 14.71 24.48
CA LEU A 49 1.80 13.38 24.86
C LEU A 49 3.01 12.50 25.21
N PRO A 50 2.87 11.43 26.01
CA PRO A 50 3.94 10.45 26.23
C PRO A 50 4.21 9.74 24.90
N THR A 51 4.93 10.42 24.01
CA THR A 51 5.25 9.95 22.69
C THR A 51 6.26 8.83 22.87
N LEU A 52 5.94 7.68 22.29
CA LEU A 52 6.90 6.60 22.13
C LEU A 52 8.18 7.22 21.56
N ASN A 53 9.31 7.04 22.26
CA ASN A 53 10.60 7.55 21.82
C ASN A 53 10.88 7.10 20.38
N ARG A 54 11.61 7.90 19.60
CA ARG A 54 11.96 7.58 18.21
C ARG A 54 12.51 6.16 18.03
N VAL A 55 13.36 5.74 18.97
CA VAL A 55 13.96 4.39 18.99
C VAL A 55 12.89 3.30 19.16
N SER A 56 11.90 3.51 20.02
CA SER A 56 10.81 2.53 20.20
C SER A 56 9.87 2.50 18.99
N ARG A 57 9.63 3.64 18.32
CA ARG A 57 8.86 3.66 17.06
C ARG A 57 9.58 2.87 15.95
N MET A 58 10.89 3.09 15.77
CA MET A 58 11.69 2.38 14.76
C MET A 58 11.76 0.88 15.02
N THR A 59 11.96 0.47 16.27
CA THR A 59 12.02 -0.97 16.62
C THR A 59 10.68 -1.66 16.36
N LEU A 60 9.54 -1.04 16.66
CA LEU A 60 8.23 -1.58 16.31
C LEU A 60 8.05 -1.75 14.80
N VAL A 61 8.48 -0.77 14.00
CA VAL A 61 8.42 -0.88 12.53
C VAL A 61 9.30 -2.01 12.01
N ILE A 62 10.52 -2.15 12.51
CA ILE A 62 11.43 -3.23 12.12
C ILE A 62 10.84 -4.59 12.49
N LEU A 63 10.28 -4.74 13.70
CA LEU A 63 9.61 -5.96 14.13
C LEU A 63 8.44 -6.30 13.23
N LEU A 64 7.60 -5.31 12.92
CA LEU A 64 6.43 -5.50 12.07
C LEU A 64 6.84 -5.91 10.65
N ILE A 65 7.83 -5.26 10.04
CA ILE A 65 8.34 -5.61 8.71
C ILE A 65 8.95 -7.02 8.73
N SER A 66 9.78 -7.34 9.72
CA SER A 66 10.44 -8.64 9.82
C SER A 66 9.44 -9.78 10.02
N PHE A 67 8.44 -9.57 10.87
CA PHE A 67 7.35 -10.52 11.10
C PHE A 67 6.51 -10.72 9.84
N SER A 68 6.15 -9.62 9.16
CA SER A 68 5.37 -9.66 7.92
C SER A 68 6.12 -10.40 6.82
N ALA A 69 7.40 -10.05 6.61
CA ALA A 69 8.26 -10.69 5.62
C ALA A 69 8.40 -12.19 5.91
N GLY A 70 8.67 -12.57 7.16
CA GLY A 70 8.74 -13.97 7.57
C GLY A 70 7.43 -14.73 7.33
N THR A 71 6.28 -14.10 7.63
CA THR A 71 4.96 -14.69 7.40
C THR A 71 4.66 -14.89 5.92
N ILE A 72 4.99 -13.90 5.08
CA ILE A 72 4.82 -13.98 3.62
C ILE A 72 5.74 -15.06 3.03
N SER A 73 7.01 -15.08 3.42
CA SER A 73 7.98 -16.10 2.99
C SER A 73 7.51 -17.50 3.36
N TRP A 74 7.08 -17.70 4.61
CA TRP A 74 6.55 -18.98 5.08
C TRP A 74 5.27 -19.38 4.32
N TYR A 75 4.34 -18.45 4.13
CA TYR A 75 3.10 -18.72 3.38
C TYR A 75 3.39 -19.11 1.93
N HIS A 76 4.33 -18.41 1.27
CA HIS A 76 4.75 -18.71 -0.09
C HIS A 76 5.41 -20.09 -0.19
N GLU A 77 6.26 -20.45 0.78
CA GLU A 77 6.87 -21.76 0.89
C GLU A 77 5.83 -22.87 1.09
N LYS A 78 4.83 -22.64 1.97
CA LYS A 78 3.70 -23.58 2.16
C LYS A 78 2.91 -23.80 0.88
N ARG A 79 2.57 -22.71 0.18
CA ARG A 79 1.84 -22.79 -1.09
C ARG A 79 2.60 -23.58 -2.16
N ILE A 80 3.91 -23.39 -2.28
CA ILE A 80 4.75 -24.12 -3.26
C ILE A 80 4.90 -25.60 -2.87
N SER A 81 5.05 -25.89 -1.58
CA SER A 81 5.22 -27.26 -1.09
C SER A 81 3.95 -28.12 -1.16
N GLY A 82 2.82 -27.55 -1.59
CA GLY A 82 1.57 -28.29 -1.84
C GLY A 82 0.88 -28.84 -0.59
N ARG A 83 1.20 -28.27 0.58
CA ARG A 83 0.56 -28.57 1.88
C ARG A 83 -0.31 -27.43 2.35
#